data_AF-A0A485LAF5-F1
#
_entry.id   AF-A0A485LAF5-F1
#
_cell.length_a   1.000
_cell.length_b   1.000
_cell.length_c   1.000
_cell.angle_alpha   90.00
_cell.angle_beta   90.00
_cell.angle_gamma   90.00
#
_symmetry.space_group_name_H-M   'P 1'
#
loop_
_entity.id
_entity.type
_entity.pdbx_description
1 polymer ?
#
loop_
_entity_poly.entity_id
_entity_poly.type
_entity_poly.pdbx_seq_one_letter_code
_entity_poly.pdbx_strand_id
1 'polypeptide(L)'
;MQFRFLALTALASVISAQQCSDNYSGTPGDAGWLEYINCGQQTSPSSNTNWPPANCNATQPPSSWPLAGPYSFPDNLDTGYGPPMTKDQIYAILSLVWVIENDGPVKNGIVPWWTAYSYIQNIGDKRGYTTNIVGFCTGTGDDIVFLQKLAAIDPCNPLAKYVPDVASLSAANSDKLTGLDGFAQEILTQGGGPTGSGPINPNYIQATWNTLSDPSNPAGYWGVAMDRSRKYNLALPITKGQLYDIGLNSGNVDLAINMVTTRPPTAAEAGGKQEKLWLADLQTQWAKLIQDPSNNLDGGQLDRANLWHHLLDPTWSVTNSKGQVGATNTVPLLQLELPVTVNAYGDSVLIKSPGGSTPSTPTPPKTTLPIPPPSSPTPPKTTPSTTIPPTTPSPPPTTSPKTTLPTPPPTSPTPPQTTPPTPQPPSGDCGNCANCYYAPTQACFIGWSKADCASIASFKWCGA
;
A
#
# COMPACT_ATOMS: atom_id res chain seq x y z
N MET A 1 22.86 61.10 35.09
CA MET A 1 21.59 60.54 34.58
C MET A 1 21.95 59.57 33.46
N GLN A 2 21.90 58.27 33.75
CA GLN A 2 22.18 57.19 32.80
C GLN A 2 20.93 56.95 31.94
N PHE A 3 21.06 56.93 30.62
CA PHE A 3 20.04 56.35 29.73
C PHE A 3 20.56 55.03 29.17
N ARG A 4 19.85 53.96 29.48
CA ARG A 4 20.10 52.59 29.03
C ARG A 4 19.72 52.48 27.55
N PHE A 5 20.64 51.98 26.72
CA PHE A 5 20.33 51.38 25.43
C PHE A 5 19.61 50.04 25.68
N LEU A 6 18.34 49.93 25.28
CA LEU A 6 17.72 48.62 25.06
C LEU A 6 18.18 48.11 23.70
N ALA A 7 18.99 47.06 23.70
CA ALA A 7 19.20 46.23 22.53
C ALA A 7 17.92 45.43 22.27
N LEU A 8 17.23 45.73 21.18
CA LEU A 8 16.14 44.91 20.66
C LEU A 8 16.78 43.72 19.92
N THR A 9 16.97 42.61 20.62
CA THR A 9 17.29 41.33 19.98
C THR A 9 16.09 40.89 19.15
N ALA A 10 16.18 41.05 17.84
CA ALA A 10 15.28 40.41 16.89
C ALA A 10 15.49 38.89 17.00
N LEU A 11 14.54 38.20 17.62
CA LEU A 11 14.33 36.77 17.43
C LEU A 11 13.89 36.56 15.97
N ALA A 12 14.85 36.39 15.08
CA ALA A 12 14.58 35.78 13.78
C ALA A 12 14.27 34.31 14.06
N SER A 13 12.99 33.97 14.17
CA SER A 13 12.52 32.61 14.03
C SER A 13 13.01 32.10 12.68
N VAL A 14 13.90 31.12 12.70
CA VAL A 14 14.26 30.35 11.51
C VAL A 14 13.02 29.51 11.17
N ILE A 15 12.09 30.12 10.43
CA ILE A 15 11.09 29.35 9.70
C ILE A 15 11.91 28.64 8.63
N SER A 16 12.19 27.35 8.84
CA SER A 16 12.70 26.53 7.75
C SER A 16 11.71 26.69 6.59
N ALA A 17 12.15 27.28 5.48
CA ALA A 17 11.32 27.34 4.29
C ALA A 17 11.01 25.88 3.91
N GLN A 18 9.73 25.52 3.93
CA GLN A 18 9.27 24.18 3.60
C GLN A 18 9.81 23.79 2.21
N GLN A 19 10.43 22.62 2.09
CA GLN A 19 10.90 22.12 0.81
C GLN A 19 9.72 21.50 0.04
N CYS A 20 9.75 21.53 -1.30
CA CYS A 20 8.65 21.01 -2.11
C CYS A 20 8.31 19.53 -1.87
N SER A 21 9.31 18.77 -1.41
CA SER A 21 9.18 17.36 -1.04
C SER A 21 8.42 17.13 0.25
N ASP A 22 8.24 18.17 1.07
CA ASP A 22 7.59 18.00 2.36
C ASP A 22 6.08 17.79 2.14
N ASN A 23 5.45 17.03 3.03
CA ASN A 23 4.00 16.84 3.01
C ASN A 23 3.29 18.15 3.39
N TYR A 24 2.25 18.51 2.63
CA TYR A 24 1.43 19.68 2.98
C TYR A 24 0.73 19.46 4.31
N SER A 25 0.99 20.34 5.28
CA SER A 25 0.41 20.26 6.63
C SER A 25 -0.83 21.15 6.83
N GLY A 26 -1.19 21.97 5.84
CA GLY A 26 -2.40 22.79 5.86
C GLY A 26 -3.64 22.05 5.35
N THR A 27 -4.77 22.74 5.24
CA THR A 27 -5.99 22.17 4.64
C THR A 27 -5.97 22.37 3.13
N PRO A 28 -6.04 21.31 2.31
CA PRO A 28 -6.12 21.50 0.87
C PRO A 28 -7.29 22.42 0.48
N GLY A 29 -7.03 23.38 -0.41
CA GLY A 29 -8.02 24.38 -0.81
C GLY A 29 -8.05 25.68 0.01
N ASP A 30 -7.29 25.78 1.11
CA ASP A 30 -7.10 27.06 1.83
C ASP A 30 -6.23 28.06 1.05
N ALA A 31 -6.23 29.32 1.48
CA ALA A 31 -5.37 30.36 0.90
C ALA A 31 -3.88 29.96 1.02
N GLY A 32 -3.13 30.05 -0.09
CA GLY A 32 -1.72 29.65 -0.16
C GLY A 32 -1.49 28.15 -0.43
N TRP A 33 -2.53 27.31 -0.43
CA TRP A 33 -2.42 25.89 -0.78
C TRP A 33 -1.87 25.68 -2.20
N LEU A 34 -2.33 26.45 -3.18
CA LEU A 34 -1.88 26.35 -4.56
C LEU A 34 -0.37 26.61 -4.70
N GLU A 35 0.15 27.62 -4.01
CA GLU A 35 1.59 27.93 -4.07
C GLU A 35 2.40 26.75 -3.54
N TYR A 36 1.90 26.11 -2.48
CA TYR A 36 2.52 24.92 -1.91
C TYR A 36 2.50 23.73 -2.87
N ILE A 37 1.32 23.30 -3.32
CA ILE A 37 1.20 22.08 -4.13
C ILE A 37 1.86 22.23 -5.50
N ASN A 38 2.02 23.45 -5.99
CA ASN A 38 2.72 23.70 -7.24
C ASN A 38 4.24 23.67 -7.05
N CYS A 39 4.75 23.54 -5.82
CA CYS A 39 6.17 23.72 -5.52
C CYS A 39 6.67 25.11 -5.98
N GLY A 40 5.84 26.15 -5.80
CA GLY A 40 6.11 27.51 -6.27
C GLY A 40 6.12 27.70 -7.80
N GLN A 41 5.87 26.63 -8.57
CA GLN A 41 5.85 26.69 -10.01
C GLN A 41 4.58 27.36 -10.53
N GLN A 42 4.75 28.22 -11.54
CA GLN A 42 3.61 28.87 -12.18
C GLN A 42 2.89 27.90 -13.10
N THR A 43 1.57 27.92 -13.04
CA THR A 43 0.68 27.28 -14.01
C THR A 43 0.38 28.25 -15.16
N SER A 44 -0.25 27.75 -16.23
CA SER A 44 -0.79 28.62 -17.28
C SER A 44 -2.13 28.08 -17.79
N PRO A 45 -2.95 28.90 -18.48
CA PRO A 45 -4.20 28.44 -19.06
C PRO A 45 -3.97 27.29 -20.03
N SER A 46 -4.84 26.29 -19.98
CA SER A 46 -4.86 25.16 -20.92
C SER A 46 -4.92 25.66 -22.36
N SER A 47 -4.17 25.00 -23.25
CA SER A 47 -4.21 25.27 -24.69
C SER A 47 -5.52 24.80 -25.35
N ASN A 48 -6.32 23.98 -24.66
CA ASN A 48 -7.57 23.43 -25.16
C ASN A 48 -8.72 24.45 -25.11
N THR A 49 -8.75 25.33 -26.11
CA THR A 49 -9.81 26.33 -26.29
C THR A 49 -11.12 25.74 -26.84
N ASN A 50 -11.12 24.47 -27.24
CA ASN A 50 -12.30 23.77 -27.78
C ASN A 50 -13.14 23.07 -26.70
N TRP A 51 -12.68 23.08 -25.45
CA TRP A 51 -13.45 22.58 -24.31
C TRP A 51 -14.26 23.72 -23.67
N PRO A 52 -15.53 23.49 -23.24
CA PRO A 52 -16.22 22.21 -23.29
C PRO A 52 -16.83 21.90 -24.67
N PRO A 53 -16.99 20.60 -25.02
CA PRO A 53 -17.79 20.20 -26.19
C PRO A 53 -19.19 20.85 -26.18
N ALA A 54 -19.73 21.16 -27.37
CA ALA A 54 -20.98 21.92 -27.51
C ALA A 54 -22.21 21.26 -26.84
N ASN A 55 -22.18 19.95 -26.60
CA ASN A 55 -23.23 19.19 -25.93
C ASN A 55 -23.10 19.18 -24.39
N CYS A 56 -22.08 19.83 -23.83
CA CYS A 56 -21.89 19.91 -22.39
C CYS A 56 -22.67 21.09 -21.83
N ASN A 57 -23.70 20.78 -21.02
CA ASN A 57 -24.39 21.80 -20.25
C ASN A 57 -23.52 22.24 -19.07
N ALA A 58 -23.31 23.55 -18.92
CA ALA A 58 -22.55 24.16 -17.83
C ALA A 58 -23.19 24.02 -16.43
N THR A 59 -24.22 23.19 -16.28
CA THR A 59 -25.00 23.04 -15.05
C THR A 59 -24.70 21.73 -14.36
N GLN A 60 -23.72 21.83 -13.46
CA GLN A 60 -23.57 21.11 -12.19
C GLN A 60 -23.33 19.59 -12.26
N PRO A 61 -22.41 19.06 -11.43
CA PRO A 61 -22.39 17.62 -11.17
C PRO A 61 -23.79 17.18 -10.71
N PRO A 62 -24.26 15.98 -11.09
CA PRO A 62 -25.59 15.50 -10.72
C PRO A 62 -25.78 15.63 -9.20
N SER A 63 -27.03 15.91 -8.79
CA SER A 63 -27.41 16.04 -7.38
C SER A 63 -26.86 14.88 -6.55
N SER A 64 -25.85 15.20 -5.73
CA SER A 64 -25.06 14.37 -4.81
C SER A 64 -24.36 13.14 -5.39
N TRP A 65 -23.04 13.26 -5.56
CA TRP A 65 -22.12 12.13 -5.68
C TRP A 65 -22.07 11.29 -4.39
N PRO A 66 -21.76 9.98 -4.47
CA PRO A 66 -21.60 9.13 -3.29
C PRO A 66 -20.34 9.51 -2.50
N LEU A 67 -20.22 9.03 -1.27
CA LEU A 67 -18.97 9.08 -0.51
C LEU A 67 -18.07 7.90 -0.90
N ALA A 68 -16.76 8.13 -0.91
CA ALA A 68 -15.78 7.06 -0.96
C ALA A 68 -15.68 6.33 0.39
N GLY A 69 -15.24 5.08 0.36
CA GLY A 69 -15.02 4.26 1.54
C GLY A 69 -14.10 3.07 1.28
N PRO A 70 -13.96 2.16 2.26
CA PRO A 70 -13.02 1.04 2.21
C PRO A 70 -13.15 0.11 1.00
N TYR A 71 -14.34 0.06 0.39
CA TYR A 71 -14.64 -0.77 -0.78
C TYR A 71 -14.94 0.06 -2.04
N SER A 72 -14.43 1.29 -2.14
CA SER A 72 -14.57 2.14 -3.33
C SER A 72 -13.65 1.70 -4.48
N PHE A 73 -13.73 0.42 -4.82
CA PHE A 73 -13.10 -0.22 -5.96
C PHE A 73 -14.09 -1.16 -6.65
N PRO A 74 -13.88 -1.53 -7.93
CA PRO A 74 -14.79 -2.40 -8.67
C PRO A 74 -14.99 -3.77 -8.00
N ASP A 75 -16.20 -4.31 -8.09
CA ASP A 75 -16.54 -5.62 -7.49
C ASP A 75 -15.73 -6.79 -8.09
N ASN A 76 -15.35 -6.69 -9.37
CA ASN A 76 -14.64 -7.74 -10.11
C ASN A 76 -13.19 -7.34 -10.39
N LEU A 77 -12.50 -6.83 -9.38
CA LEU A 77 -11.14 -6.31 -9.55
C LEU A 77 -10.07 -7.41 -9.68
N ASP A 78 -10.24 -8.56 -9.02
CA ASP A 78 -9.32 -9.70 -9.18
C ASP A 78 -9.64 -10.47 -10.47
N THR A 79 -8.79 -10.25 -11.48
CA THR A 79 -8.81 -11.00 -12.74
C THR A 79 -7.68 -12.03 -12.82
N GLY A 80 -6.94 -12.24 -11.73
CA GLY A 80 -5.78 -13.12 -11.65
C GLY A 80 -6.12 -14.61 -11.75
N TYR A 81 -5.11 -15.46 -11.57
CA TYR A 81 -5.29 -16.91 -11.54
C TYR A 81 -5.98 -17.36 -10.24
N GLY A 82 -6.70 -18.47 -10.31
CA GLY A 82 -7.33 -19.11 -9.14
C GLY A 82 -8.65 -18.45 -8.72
N PRO A 83 -9.16 -18.79 -7.52
CA PRO A 83 -10.37 -18.18 -6.97
C PRO A 83 -10.22 -16.65 -6.85
N PRO A 84 -11.25 -15.87 -7.21
CA PRO A 84 -11.23 -14.42 -7.02
C PRO A 84 -11.07 -14.04 -5.54
N MET A 85 -10.24 -13.04 -5.27
CA MET A 85 -10.10 -12.42 -3.96
C MET A 85 -11.42 -11.82 -3.49
N THR A 86 -11.67 -11.93 -2.19
CA THR A 86 -12.75 -11.22 -1.52
C THR A 86 -12.45 -9.71 -1.44
N LYS A 87 -13.49 -8.89 -1.21
CA LYS A 87 -13.31 -7.45 -0.97
C LYS A 87 -12.38 -7.15 0.21
N ASP A 88 -12.40 -7.98 1.26
CA ASP A 88 -11.51 -7.81 2.40
C ASP A 88 -10.04 -8.08 2.06
N GLN A 89 -9.78 -9.04 1.16
CA GLN A 89 -8.43 -9.33 0.68
C GLN A 89 -7.89 -8.21 -0.22
N ILE A 90 -8.72 -7.67 -1.12
CA ILE A 90 -8.36 -6.49 -1.92
C ILE A 90 -8.11 -5.29 -1.00
N TYR A 91 -9.00 -5.04 -0.04
CA TYR A 91 -8.83 -3.99 0.96
C TYR A 91 -7.54 -4.18 1.78
N ALA A 92 -7.19 -5.41 2.15
CA ALA A 92 -5.94 -5.70 2.84
C ALA A 92 -4.73 -5.29 1.99
N ILE A 93 -4.70 -5.63 0.70
CA ILE A 93 -3.62 -5.22 -0.23
C ILE A 93 -3.51 -3.69 -0.29
N LEU A 94 -4.62 -2.99 -0.52
CA LEU A 94 -4.61 -1.52 -0.61
C LEU A 94 -4.20 -0.87 0.73
N SER A 95 -4.56 -1.48 1.85
CA SER A 95 -4.16 -1.02 3.18
C SER A 95 -2.68 -1.25 3.46
N LEU A 96 -2.10 -2.38 3.04
CA LEU A 96 -0.68 -2.67 3.18
C LEU A 96 0.16 -1.69 2.35
N VAL A 97 -0.24 -1.47 1.09
CA VAL A 97 0.39 -0.48 0.22
C VAL A 97 0.24 0.92 0.79
N TRP A 98 -0.94 1.29 1.31
CA TRP A 98 -1.13 2.59 1.96
C TRP A 98 -0.14 2.83 3.10
N VAL A 99 0.01 1.86 4.01
CA VAL A 99 0.92 1.97 5.16
C VAL A 99 2.38 2.15 4.72
N ILE A 100 2.72 1.66 3.54
CA ILE A 100 4.06 1.76 2.98
C ILE A 100 4.26 3.09 2.24
N GLU A 101 3.26 3.54 1.48
CA GLU A 101 3.37 4.71 0.61
C GLU A 101 3.04 6.03 1.30
N ASN A 102 2.28 5.98 2.40
CA ASN A 102 1.69 7.17 3.01
C ASN A 102 1.86 7.17 4.53
N ASP A 103 2.27 8.32 5.04
CA ASP A 103 2.11 8.63 6.45
C ASP A 103 0.69 9.16 6.68
N GLY A 104 -0.08 8.55 7.59
CA GLY A 104 -1.44 9.00 7.82
C GLY A 104 -2.14 8.36 9.00
N PRO A 105 -3.10 9.09 9.62
CA PRO A 105 -3.82 8.58 10.78
C PRO A 105 -4.73 7.42 10.38
N VAL A 106 -4.51 6.26 10.99
CA VAL A 106 -5.42 5.11 10.88
C VAL A 106 -6.43 5.16 12.02
N LYS A 107 -7.72 5.25 11.69
CA LYS A 107 -8.78 5.40 12.69
C LYS A 107 -9.43 4.05 12.99
N ASN A 108 -9.39 3.63 14.25
CA ASN A 108 -10.00 2.39 14.74
C ASN A 108 -9.53 1.11 14.03
N GLY A 109 -8.38 1.17 13.35
CA GLY A 109 -7.84 0.08 12.52
C GLY A 109 -8.40 0.01 11.10
N ILE A 110 -9.13 1.04 10.66
CA ILE A 110 -9.56 1.19 9.27
C ILE A 110 -8.60 2.15 8.58
N VAL A 111 -7.91 1.63 7.56
CA VAL A 111 -6.89 2.34 6.80
C VAL A 111 -7.58 3.14 5.69
N PRO A 112 -7.44 4.48 5.65
CA PRO A 112 -8.25 5.35 4.81
C PRO A 112 -7.69 5.46 3.38
N TRP A 113 -7.28 4.36 2.74
CA TRP A 113 -6.57 4.39 1.46
C TRP A 113 -7.31 5.19 0.36
N TRP A 114 -8.65 5.19 0.40
CA TRP A 114 -9.51 5.88 -0.56
C TRP A 114 -9.40 7.41 -0.45
N THR A 115 -8.88 7.97 0.64
CA THR A 115 -8.76 9.43 0.76
C THR A 115 -7.69 10.01 -0.17
N ALA A 116 -6.82 9.18 -0.76
CA ALA A 116 -5.88 9.65 -1.79
C ALA A 116 -6.49 9.80 -3.19
N TYR A 117 -7.78 9.53 -3.41
CA TYR A 117 -8.40 9.87 -4.70
C TYR A 117 -8.26 11.37 -5.02
N SER A 118 -8.31 12.23 -4.01
CA SER A 118 -8.11 13.67 -4.15
C SER A 118 -6.64 14.10 -4.04
N TYR A 119 -5.69 13.19 -3.87
CA TYR A 119 -4.28 13.56 -3.71
C TYR A 119 -3.78 14.28 -4.97
N ILE A 120 -3.09 15.41 -4.76
CA ILE A 120 -2.36 16.15 -5.80
C ILE A 120 -1.25 17.00 -5.18
N GLN A 121 -0.02 16.81 -5.64
CA GLN A 121 1.11 17.66 -5.29
C GLN A 121 2.23 17.52 -6.32
N ASN A 122 2.91 18.60 -6.66
CA ASN A 122 4.25 18.55 -7.23
C ASN A 122 5.24 18.42 -6.07
N ILE A 123 5.76 17.22 -5.88
CA ILE A 123 6.66 16.89 -4.77
C ILE A 123 8.13 17.24 -5.06
N GLY A 124 8.40 17.96 -6.15
CA GLY A 124 9.75 18.44 -6.50
C GLY A 124 10.68 17.38 -7.09
N ASP A 125 10.16 16.20 -7.39
CA ASP A 125 10.91 15.02 -7.88
C ASP A 125 11.00 14.92 -9.41
N LYS A 126 10.66 16.02 -10.10
CA LYS A 126 10.76 16.15 -11.56
C LYS A 126 9.76 15.32 -12.36
N ARG A 127 8.62 14.95 -11.76
CA ARG A 127 7.51 14.28 -12.47
C ARG A 127 6.28 15.17 -12.75
N GLY A 128 6.30 16.42 -12.29
CA GLY A 128 5.17 17.34 -12.37
C GLY A 128 4.21 17.14 -11.20
N TYR A 129 2.90 17.27 -11.41
CA TYR A 129 1.95 16.85 -10.38
C TYR A 129 1.93 15.34 -10.27
N THR A 130 1.92 14.83 -9.04
CA THR A 130 1.62 13.45 -8.65
C THR A 130 0.20 13.42 -8.08
N THR A 131 -0.67 12.55 -8.57
CA THR A 131 -2.11 12.55 -8.24
C THR A 131 -2.69 11.17 -7.98
N ASN A 132 -3.89 11.12 -7.39
CA ASN A 132 -4.68 9.89 -7.23
C ASN A 132 -4.04 8.84 -6.28
N ILE A 133 -4.70 7.69 -6.11
CA ILE A 133 -4.35 6.66 -5.11
C ILE A 133 -3.02 5.93 -5.34
N VAL A 134 -2.38 6.11 -6.51
CA VAL A 134 -1.10 5.48 -6.89
C VAL A 134 -0.05 6.49 -7.33
N GLY A 135 -0.34 7.78 -7.27
CA GLY A 135 0.60 8.83 -7.69
C GLY A 135 0.84 8.90 -9.19
N PHE A 136 -0.23 8.96 -10.00
CA PHE A 136 -0.12 9.24 -11.42
C PHE A 136 0.54 10.59 -11.67
N CYS A 137 1.52 10.68 -12.57
CA CYS A 137 2.20 11.95 -12.83
C CYS A 137 1.96 12.56 -14.21
N THR A 138 1.78 13.88 -14.24
CA THR A 138 1.55 14.63 -15.48
C THR A 138 2.73 14.56 -16.45
N GLY A 139 3.95 14.35 -15.95
CA GLY A 139 5.18 14.29 -16.72
C GLY A 139 5.62 12.89 -17.16
N THR A 140 5.04 11.80 -16.65
CA THR A 140 5.58 10.43 -16.85
C THR A 140 4.68 9.48 -17.66
N GLY A 141 3.49 9.94 -18.08
CA GLY A 141 2.67 9.25 -19.06
C GLY A 141 1.58 8.33 -18.51
N ASP A 142 1.47 8.22 -17.20
CA ASP A 142 0.41 7.53 -16.49
C ASP A 142 -0.82 8.42 -16.26
N ASP A 143 -0.65 9.69 -15.89
CA ASP A 143 -1.79 10.61 -15.68
C ASP A 143 -2.56 10.88 -17.00
N ILE A 144 -1.86 10.95 -18.14
CA ILE A 144 -2.54 11.11 -19.43
C ILE A 144 -3.43 9.92 -19.79
N VAL A 145 -3.04 8.69 -19.41
CA VAL A 145 -3.87 7.50 -19.64
C VAL A 145 -5.16 7.59 -18.81
N PHE A 146 -5.04 8.03 -17.55
CA PHE A 146 -6.18 8.33 -16.69
C PHE A 146 -7.11 9.40 -17.29
N LEU A 147 -6.57 10.55 -17.71
CA LEU A 147 -7.37 11.63 -18.28
C LEU A 147 -8.06 11.22 -19.59
N GLN A 148 -7.40 10.43 -20.44
CA GLN A 148 -8.01 9.90 -21.66
C GLN A 148 -9.17 8.95 -21.35
N LYS A 149 -9.01 8.05 -20.37
CA LYS A 149 -10.09 7.15 -19.93
C LYS A 149 -11.24 7.92 -19.29
N LEU A 150 -10.95 8.97 -18.50
CA LEU A 150 -11.98 9.84 -17.94
C LEU A 150 -12.74 10.60 -19.02
N ALA A 151 -12.04 11.21 -19.98
CA ALA A 151 -12.67 11.92 -21.10
C ALA A 151 -13.50 10.99 -22.01
N ALA A 152 -13.14 9.70 -22.11
CA ALA A 152 -13.93 8.70 -22.82
C ALA A 152 -15.21 8.31 -22.08
N ILE A 153 -15.19 8.30 -20.73
CA ILE A 153 -16.36 8.04 -19.89
C ILE A 153 -17.28 9.27 -19.86
N ASP A 154 -16.70 10.45 -19.67
CA ASP A 154 -17.39 11.71 -19.50
C ASP A 154 -16.61 12.84 -20.20
N PRO A 155 -16.89 13.10 -21.49
CA PRO A 155 -16.21 14.15 -22.25
C PRO A 155 -16.53 15.56 -21.74
N CYS A 156 -17.56 15.71 -20.92
CA CYS A 156 -17.94 16.96 -20.28
C CYS A 156 -17.28 17.15 -18.90
N ASN A 157 -16.49 16.17 -18.44
CA ASN A 157 -15.75 16.30 -17.19
C ASN A 157 -14.75 17.48 -17.30
N PRO A 158 -14.67 18.37 -16.28
CA PRO A 158 -13.70 19.47 -16.25
C PRO A 158 -12.24 19.05 -16.48
N LEU A 159 -11.85 17.85 -16.02
CA LEU A 159 -10.50 17.34 -16.22
C LEU A 159 -10.21 16.97 -17.69
N ALA A 160 -11.22 16.70 -18.51
CA ALA A 160 -11.05 16.42 -19.94
C ALA A 160 -10.46 17.62 -20.70
N LYS A 161 -10.57 18.84 -20.15
CA LYS A 161 -9.95 20.06 -20.68
C LYS A 161 -8.43 19.90 -20.83
N TYR A 162 -7.77 19.23 -19.89
CA TYR A 162 -6.31 19.23 -19.76
C TYR A 162 -5.60 18.13 -20.56
N VAL A 163 -6.36 17.23 -21.22
CA VAL A 163 -5.81 16.11 -22.02
C VAL A 163 -4.67 16.52 -22.98
N PRO A 164 -4.80 17.56 -23.84
CA PRO A 164 -3.72 17.90 -24.77
C PRO A 164 -2.48 18.47 -24.07
N ASP A 165 -2.66 19.23 -22.99
CA ASP A 165 -1.54 19.82 -22.25
C ASP A 165 -0.75 18.74 -21.50
N VAL A 166 -1.45 17.84 -20.80
CA VAL A 166 -0.80 16.71 -20.11
C VAL A 166 -0.17 15.72 -21.10
N ALA A 167 -0.78 15.50 -22.28
CA ALA A 167 -0.16 14.72 -23.34
C ALA A 167 1.16 15.35 -23.82
N SER A 168 1.21 16.68 -23.97
CA SER A 168 2.42 17.40 -24.36
C SER A 168 3.50 17.34 -23.27
N LEU A 169 3.11 17.49 -21.99
CA LEU A 169 4.03 17.42 -20.85
C LEU A 169 4.63 16.01 -20.73
N SER A 170 3.80 14.98 -20.80
CA SER A 170 4.22 13.58 -20.78
C SER A 170 5.15 13.23 -21.94
N ALA A 171 4.81 13.60 -23.17
CA ALA A 171 5.65 13.33 -24.33
C ALA A 171 7.03 13.99 -24.24
N ALA A 172 7.13 15.12 -23.52
CA ALA A 172 8.37 15.84 -23.27
C ALA A 172 9.12 15.37 -22.01
N ASN A 173 8.58 14.42 -21.23
CA ASN A 173 9.05 14.07 -19.88
C ASN A 173 9.24 15.32 -19.01
N SER A 174 8.26 16.23 -19.02
CA SER A 174 8.40 17.55 -18.42
C SER A 174 7.72 17.63 -17.05
N ASP A 175 8.43 18.16 -16.08
CA ASP A 175 7.94 18.52 -14.75
C ASP A 175 7.19 19.87 -14.72
N LYS A 176 6.84 20.43 -15.88
CA LYS A 176 6.18 21.72 -15.98
C LYS A 176 4.69 21.63 -15.69
N LEU A 177 4.12 22.75 -15.22
CA LEU A 177 2.69 22.89 -14.97
C LEU A 177 2.00 23.80 -16.01
N THR A 178 2.63 23.97 -17.18
CA THR A 178 2.07 24.75 -18.30
C THR A 178 0.79 24.11 -18.80
N GLY A 179 -0.27 24.90 -18.92
CA GLY A 179 -1.59 24.44 -19.34
C GLY A 179 -2.47 23.94 -18.20
N LEU A 180 -1.96 23.90 -16.96
CA LEU A 180 -2.64 23.25 -15.83
C LEU A 180 -3.32 24.21 -14.84
N ASP A 181 -3.62 25.46 -15.24
CA ASP A 181 -4.41 26.38 -14.41
C ASP A 181 -5.74 25.74 -14.01
N GLY A 182 -6.00 25.62 -12.70
CA GLY A 182 -7.21 25.03 -12.12
C GLY A 182 -7.22 23.51 -12.04
N PHE A 183 -6.22 22.81 -12.59
CA PHE A 183 -6.16 21.34 -12.59
C PHE A 183 -6.23 20.75 -11.18
N ALA A 184 -5.48 21.33 -10.23
CA ALA A 184 -5.46 20.87 -8.85
C ALA A 184 -6.81 21.01 -8.13
N GLN A 185 -7.53 22.12 -8.36
CA GLN A 185 -8.90 22.28 -7.85
C GLN A 185 -9.86 21.24 -8.41
N GLU A 186 -9.72 20.89 -9.68
CA GLU A 186 -10.56 19.87 -10.30
C GLU A 186 -10.23 18.47 -9.76
N ILE A 187 -8.96 18.11 -9.55
CA ILE A 187 -8.60 16.85 -8.88
C ILE A 187 -9.24 16.78 -7.49
N LEU A 188 -9.14 17.83 -6.67
CA LEU A 188 -9.80 17.87 -5.36
C LEU A 188 -11.31 17.69 -5.50
N THR A 189 -11.95 18.48 -6.37
CA THR A 189 -13.42 18.47 -6.54
C THR A 189 -13.91 17.09 -6.96
N GLN A 190 -13.26 16.48 -7.96
CA GLN A 190 -13.66 15.20 -8.50
C GLN A 190 -13.33 14.03 -7.56
N GLY A 191 -12.26 14.15 -6.75
CA GLY A 191 -11.67 13.09 -5.93
C GLY A 191 -12.13 13.02 -4.46
N GLY A 192 -13.16 13.76 -4.05
CA GLY A 192 -13.67 13.71 -2.66
C GLY A 192 -13.33 14.93 -1.79
N GLY A 193 -12.88 16.01 -2.40
CA GLY A 193 -12.59 17.29 -1.75
C GLY A 193 -11.29 17.30 -0.93
N PRO A 194 -11.06 18.36 -0.15
CA PRO A 194 -9.83 18.58 0.60
C PRO A 194 -9.34 17.46 1.53
N THR A 195 -10.27 16.63 2.00
CA THR A 195 -9.98 15.56 2.97
C THR A 195 -10.11 14.16 2.36
N GLY A 196 -10.42 14.06 1.06
CA GLY A 196 -10.76 12.80 0.38
C GLY A 196 -11.98 12.06 0.97
N SER A 197 -12.70 12.69 1.89
CA SER A 197 -13.83 12.09 2.63
C SER A 197 -15.19 12.64 2.20
N GLY A 198 -15.21 13.59 1.26
CA GLY A 198 -16.41 14.17 0.69
C GLY A 198 -16.99 13.37 -0.48
N PRO A 199 -18.04 13.90 -1.12
CA PRO A 199 -18.62 13.31 -2.33
C PRO A 199 -17.59 13.19 -3.45
N ILE A 200 -17.54 12.03 -4.11
CA ILE A 200 -16.56 11.69 -5.14
C ILE A 200 -17.24 11.31 -6.46
N ASN A 201 -16.72 11.80 -7.59
CA ASN A 201 -17.30 11.50 -8.89
C ASN A 201 -17.15 9.99 -9.23
N PRO A 202 -18.25 9.24 -9.46
CA PRO A 202 -18.16 7.84 -9.86
C PRO A 202 -17.35 7.61 -11.16
N ASN A 203 -17.42 8.54 -12.11
CA ASN A 203 -16.65 8.47 -13.35
C ASN A 203 -15.16 8.65 -13.11
N TYR A 204 -14.77 9.45 -12.10
CA TYR A 204 -13.37 9.61 -11.68
C TYR A 204 -12.83 8.30 -11.10
N ILE A 205 -13.56 7.67 -10.15
CA ILE A 205 -13.20 6.35 -9.61
C ILE A 205 -13.10 5.31 -10.75
N GLN A 206 -14.10 5.28 -11.63
CA GLN A 206 -14.13 4.33 -12.75
C GLN A 206 -12.93 4.53 -13.68
N ALA A 207 -12.57 5.78 -14.00
CA ALA A 207 -11.39 6.08 -14.80
C ALA A 207 -10.10 5.63 -14.11
N THR A 208 -9.94 5.89 -12.81
CA THR A 208 -8.78 5.41 -12.03
C THR A 208 -8.62 3.91 -12.15
N TRP A 209 -9.68 3.15 -11.88
CA TRP A 209 -9.59 1.69 -11.91
C TRP A 209 -9.51 1.12 -13.33
N ASN A 210 -10.08 1.78 -14.34
CA ASN A 210 -9.87 1.43 -15.74
C ASN A 210 -8.42 1.63 -16.18
N THR A 211 -7.71 2.60 -15.60
CA THR A 211 -6.27 2.79 -15.80
C THR A 211 -5.51 1.66 -15.12
N LEU A 212 -5.71 1.50 -13.80
CA LEU A 212 -4.98 0.53 -12.98
C LEU A 212 -5.19 -0.92 -13.40
N SER A 213 -6.36 -1.28 -13.92
CA SER A 213 -6.71 -2.68 -14.22
C SER A 213 -6.31 -3.13 -15.63
N ASP A 214 -5.82 -2.21 -16.46
CA ASP A 214 -5.51 -2.48 -17.86
C ASP A 214 -4.02 -2.83 -18.05
N PRO A 215 -3.68 -4.12 -18.25
CA PRO A 215 -2.28 -4.56 -18.31
C PRO A 215 -1.54 -4.12 -19.58
N SER A 216 -2.24 -3.48 -20.54
CA SER A 216 -1.64 -3.05 -21.80
C SER A 216 -0.99 -1.66 -21.72
N ASN A 217 -1.18 -0.95 -20.61
CA ASN A 217 -0.68 0.40 -20.42
C ASN A 217 0.31 0.48 -19.24
N PRO A 218 1.22 1.48 -19.23
CA PRO A 218 2.27 1.59 -18.20
C PRO A 218 1.73 1.91 -16.79
N ALA A 219 0.50 2.42 -16.68
CA ALA A 219 -0.17 2.76 -15.43
C ALA A 219 -1.04 1.61 -14.89
N GLY A 220 -1.03 0.46 -15.55
CA GLY A 220 -1.89 -0.69 -15.28
C GLY A 220 -1.46 -1.55 -14.10
N TYR A 221 -0.73 -1.02 -13.11
CA TYR A 221 -0.04 -1.76 -12.05
C TYR A 221 -0.82 -2.98 -11.51
N TRP A 222 -2.11 -2.80 -11.19
CA TRP A 222 -2.98 -3.88 -10.73
C TRP A 222 -3.25 -4.92 -11.82
N GLY A 223 -3.66 -4.47 -13.00
CA GLY A 223 -3.91 -5.32 -14.16
C GLY A 223 -2.67 -6.14 -14.56
N VAL A 224 -1.49 -5.52 -14.53
CA VAL A 224 -0.20 -6.19 -14.78
C VAL A 224 0.04 -7.27 -13.72
N ALA A 225 -0.17 -6.99 -12.44
CA ALA A 225 -0.04 -7.99 -11.37
C ALA A 225 -1.00 -9.17 -11.56
N MET A 226 -2.26 -8.91 -11.91
CA MET A 226 -3.24 -9.96 -12.23
C MET A 226 -2.86 -10.75 -13.49
N ASP A 227 -2.29 -10.09 -14.50
CA ASP A 227 -1.79 -10.74 -15.71
C ASP A 227 -0.62 -11.67 -15.43
N ARG A 228 0.35 -11.23 -14.62
CA ARG A 228 1.46 -12.08 -14.17
C ARG A 228 0.97 -13.22 -13.29
N SER A 229 -0.04 -12.99 -12.45
CA SER A 229 -0.70 -14.06 -11.71
C SER A 229 -1.26 -15.15 -12.64
N ARG A 230 -1.98 -14.78 -13.72
CA ARG A 230 -2.44 -15.72 -14.75
C ARG A 230 -1.30 -16.44 -15.45
N LYS A 231 -0.28 -15.70 -15.89
CA LYS A 231 0.88 -16.23 -16.63
C LYS A 231 1.64 -17.31 -15.85
N TYR A 232 1.75 -17.16 -14.53
CA TYR A 232 2.56 -18.02 -13.67
C TYR A 232 1.74 -18.94 -12.74
N ASN A 233 0.42 -19.06 -12.96
CA ASN A 233 -0.51 -19.85 -12.13
C ASN A 233 -0.48 -19.47 -10.64
N LEU A 234 -0.38 -18.18 -10.30
CA LEU A 234 -0.22 -17.70 -8.94
C LEU A 234 -1.59 -17.41 -8.32
N ALA A 235 -2.08 -18.31 -7.47
CA ALA A 235 -3.43 -18.24 -6.92
C ALA A 235 -3.53 -17.51 -5.57
N LEU A 236 -2.41 -17.32 -4.85
CA LEU A 236 -2.46 -16.77 -3.50
C LEU A 236 -2.69 -15.24 -3.51
N PRO A 237 -3.58 -14.72 -2.65
CA PRO A 237 -3.76 -13.28 -2.44
C PRO A 237 -2.47 -12.55 -2.08
N ILE A 238 -1.64 -13.12 -1.19
CA ILE A 238 -0.35 -12.51 -0.82
C ILE A 238 0.58 -12.35 -2.03
N THR A 239 0.61 -13.33 -2.96
CA THR A 239 1.42 -13.25 -4.18
C THR A 239 0.92 -12.14 -5.08
N LYS A 240 -0.40 -12.06 -5.31
CA LYS A 240 -1.03 -11.02 -6.12
C LYS A 240 -0.78 -9.61 -5.54
N GLY A 241 -0.89 -9.47 -4.23
CA GLY A 241 -0.60 -8.23 -3.51
C GLY A 241 0.86 -7.79 -3.63
N GLN A 242 1.81 -8.71 -3.44
CA GLN A 242 3.23 -8.41 -3.62
C GLN A 242 3.55 -7.98 -5.05
N LEU A 243 2.98 -8.67 -6.06
CA LEU A 243 3.19 -8.30 -7.47
C LEU A 243 2.69 -6.88 -7.76
N TYR A 244 1.54 -6.51 -7.18
CA TYR A 244 1.01 -5.16 -7.30
C TYR A 244 1.93 -4.13 -6.63
N ASP A 245 2.38 -4.38 -5.40
CA ASP A 245 3.29 -3.49 -4.67
C ASP A 245 4.64 -3.30 -5.39
N ILE A 246 5.25 -4.39 -5.88
CA ILE A 246 6.49 -4.31 -6.65
C ILE A 246 6.26 -3.50 -7.92
N GLY A 247 5.19 -3.79 -8.67
CA GLY A 247 4.87 -3.10 -9.91
C GLY A 247 4.64 -1.61 -9.69
N LEU A 248 3.96 -1.25 -8.61
CA LEU A 248 3.74 0.13 -8.20
C LEU A 248 5.06 0.83 -7.85
N ASN A 249 5.92 0.19 -7.05
CA ASN A 249 7.17 0.80 -6.60
C ASN A 249 8.22 0.95 -7.69
N SER A 250 8.42 -0.09 -8.49
CA SER A 250 9.47 -0.12 -9.51
C SER A 250 9.01 0.41 -10.85
N GLY A 251 7.71 0.61 -11.04
CA GLY A 251 7.10 0.83 -12.35
C GLY A 251 7.09 -0.40 -13.26
N ASN A 252 7.70 -1.52 -12.83
CA ASN A 252 7.85 -2.72 -13.64
C ASN A 252 8.09 -3.97 -12.77
N VAL A 253 7.04 -4.74 -12.52
CA VAL A 253 7.10 -5.99 -11.74
C VAL A 253 8.02 -7.04 -12.35
N ASP A 254 8.23 -7.03 -13.66
CA ASP A 254 9.04 -8.04 -14.34
C ASP A 254 10.54 -7.91 -14.00
N LEU A 255 10.99 -6.75 -13.50
CA LEU A 255 12.36 -6.60 -12.99
C LEU A 255 12.66 -7.64 -11.90
N ALA A 256 11.74 -7.81 -10.95
CA ALA A 256 11.88 -8.80 -9.88
C ALA A 256 11.61 -10.23 -10.38
N ILE A 257 10.55 -10.43 -11.20
CA ILE A 257 10.19 -11.76 -11.71
C ILE A 257 11.33 -12.38 -12.52
N ASN A 258 12.02 -11.60 -13.36
CA ASN A 258 13.09 -12.11 -14.22
C ASN A 258 14.33 -12.59 -13.44
N MET A 259 14.46 -12.19 -12.17
CA MET A 259 15.53 -12.66 -11.28
C MET A 259 15.16 -13.93 -10.52
N VAL A 260 13.87 -14.31 -10.52
CA VAL A 260 13.40 -15.51 -9.82
C VAL A 260 13.97 -16.76 -10.51
N THR A 261 14.64 -17.60 -9.72
CA THR A 261 15.25 -18.85 -10.19
C THR A 261 14.38 -20.06 -9.92
N THR A 262 13.50 -19.95 -8.92
CA THR A 262 12.51 -20.95 -8.57
C THR A 262 11.47 -21.04 -9.67
N ARG A 263 11.13 -22.26 -10.12
CA ARG A 263 10.09 -22.43 -11.15
C ARG A 263 8.72 -21.96 -10.63
N PRO A 264 7.87 -21.37 -11.49
CA PRO A 264 6.48 -21.09 -11.13
C PRO A 264 5.70 -22.41 -10.86
N PRO A 265 4.60 -22.36 -10.09
CA PRO A 265 3.72 -23.50 -9.90
C PRO A 265 3.06 -23.93 -11.22
N THR A 266 2.85 -25.24 -11.37
CA THR A 266 1.86 -25.74 -12.32
C THR A 266 0.44 -25.44 -11.81
N ALA A 267 -0.57 -25.57 -12.67
CA ALA A 267 -1.98 -25.42 -12.28
C ALA A 267 -2.38 -26.26 -11.06
N ALA A 268 -1.85 -27.48 -10.93
CA ALA A 268 -2.13 -28.37 -9.80
C ALA A 268 -1.39 -27.99 -8.51
N GLU A 269 -0.34 -27.18 -8.61
CA GLU A 269 0.49 -26.72 -7.48
C GLU A 269 0.14 -25.29 -7.04
N ALA A 270 -0.73 -24.60 -7.79
CA ALA A 270 -1.18 -23.25 -7.51
C ALA A 270 -1.84 -23.17 -6.11
N GLY A 271 -1.53 -22.12 -5.37
CA GLY A 271 -1.92 -21.97 -3.96
C GLY A 271 -1.12 -22.84 -2.98
N GLY A 272 -0.31 -23.77 -3.51
CA GLY A 272 0.36 -24.80 -2.74
C GLY A 272 1.78 -24.44 -2.34
N LYS A 273 2.56 -25.50 -2.10
CA LYS A 273 3.96 -25.38 -1.67
C LYS A 273 4.83 -24.70 -2.70
N GLN A 274 4.71 -25.07 -3.98
CA GLN A 274 5.55 -24.52 -5.04
C GLN A 274 5.36 -23.01 -5.21
N GLU A 275 4.13 -22.51 -5.10
CA GLU A 275 3.87 -21.07 -5.16
C GLU A 275 4.53 -20.31 -4.01
N LYS A 276 4.52 -20.87 -2.80
CA LYS A 276 5.23 -20.29 -1.64
C LYS A 276 6.74 -20.23 -1.84
N LEU A 277 7.34 -21.28 -2.42
CA LEU A 277 8.78 -21.28 -2.77
C LEU A 277 9.08 -20.18 -3.79
N TRP A 278 8.23 -20.06 -4.82
CA TRP A 278 8.36 -19.04 -5.85
C TRP A 278 8.22 -17.63 -5.29
N LEU A 279 7.23 -17.40 -4.41
CA LEU A 279 7.03 -16.11 -3.76
C LEU A 279 8.19 -15.73 -2.84
N ALA A 280 8.72 -16.68 -2.06
CA ALA A 280 9.88 -16.43 -1.21
C ALA A 280 11.09 -15.99 -2.04
N ASP A 281 11.34 -16.64 -3.18
CA ASP A 281 12.41 -16.24 -4.12
C ASP A 281 12.11 -14.84 -4.70
N LEU A 282 10.89 -14.56 -5.15
CA LEU A 282 10.49 -13.22 -5.61
C LEU A 282 10.77 -12.14 -4.57
N GLN A 283 10.34 -12.35 -3.32
CA GLN A 283 10.55 -11.40 -2.23
C GLN A 283 12.04 -11.22 -1.92
N THR A 284 12.81 -12.29 -2.01
CA THR A 284 14.26 -12.24 -1.88
C THR A 284 14.94 -11.44 -3.00
N GLN A 285 14.54 -11.63 -4.25
CA GLN A 285 15.09 -10.84 -5.36
C GLN A 285 14.63 -9.38 -5.31
N TRP A 286 13.41 -9.14 -4.86
CA TRP A 286 12.90 -7.79 -4.65
C TRP A 286 13.69 -7.03 -3.59
N ALA A 287 13.97 -7.66 -2.45
CA ALA A 287 14.82 -7.07 -1.41
C ALA A 287 16.22 -6.71 -1.94
N LYS A 288 16.80 -7.51 -2.84
CA LYS A 288 18.06 -7.16 -3.50
C LYS A 288 17.93 -5.97 -4.44
N LEU A 289 16.91 -5.99 -5.31
CA LEU A 289 16.68 -4.94 -6.30
C LEU A 289 16.46 -3.58 -5.66
N ILE A 290 15.63 -3.54 -4.61
CA ILE A 290 15.27 -2.31 -3.93
C ILE A 290 16.44 -1.71 -3.16
N GLN A 291 17.43 -2.52 -2.75
CA GLN A 291 18.63 -2.07 -2.04
C GLN A 291 19.80 -1.74 -2.98
N ASP A 292 19.72 -2.10 -4.25
CA ASP A 292 20.79 -1.82 -5.20
C ASP A 292 20.76 -0.33 -5.56
N PRO A 293 21.79 0.46 -5.17
CA PRO A 293 21.81 1.89 -5.39
C PRO A 293 21.84 2.25 -6.89
N SER A 294 22.24 1.33 -7.77
CA SER A 294 22.24 1.56 -9.21
C SER A 294 20.83 1.62 -9.82
N ASN A 295 19.83 1.06 -9.13
CA ASN A 295 18.44 1.07 -9.59
C ASN A 295 17.69 2.35 -9.18
N ASN A 296 18.27 3.20 -8.32
CA ASN A 296 17.62 4.39 -7.75
C ASN A 296 16.24 4.10 -7.12
N LEU A 297 16.04 2.88 -6.61
CA LEU A 297 14.83 2.47 -5.89
C LEU A 297 15.00 2.59 -4.37
N ASP A 298 16.23 2.58 -3.86
CA ASP A 298 16.50 2.59 -2.41
C ASP A 298 16.41 3.99 -1.80
N GLY A 299 15.20 4.40 -1.43
CA GLY A 299 14.93 5.55 -0.58
C GLY A 299 14.83 5.18 0.91
N GLY A 300 15.50 4.12 1.38
CA GLY A 300 15.22 3.51 2.68
C GLY A 300 14.00 2.58 2.63
N GLN A 301 13.66 2.08 1.44
CA GLN A 301 12.41 1.36 1.17
C GLN A 301 12.44 -0.13 1.54
N LEU A 302 13.54 -0.63 2.13
CA LEU A 302 13.66 -2.03 2.54
C LEU A 302 12.54 -2.48 3.50
N ASP A 303 11.98 -1.57 4.30
CA ASP A 303 10.84 -1.82 5.17
C ASP A 303 9.63 -2.39 4.41
N ARG A 304 9.38 -1.92 3.18
CA ARG A 304 8.36 -2.47 2.26
C ARG A 304 8.59 -3.96 2.02
N ALA A 305 9.80 -4.32 1.60
CA ALA A 305 10.14 -5.71 1.31
C ALA A 305 10.08 -6.58 2.57
N ASN A 306 10.56 -6.06 3.71
CA ASN A 306 10.52 -6.77 4.99
C ASN A 306 9.10 -7.02 5.49
N LEU A 307 8.19 -6.06 5.33
CA LEU A 307 6.78 -6.19 5.67
C LEU A 307 6.15 -7.37 4.94
N TRP A 308 6.26 -7.41 3.62
CA TRP A 308 5.67 -8.50 2.86
C TRP A 308 6.36 -9.85 3.10
N HIS A 309 7.68 -9.85 3.32
CA HIS A 309 8.41 -11.06 3.66
C HIS A 309 7.91 -11.66 4.99
N HIS A 310 7.68 -10.81 5.99
CA HIS A 310 7.17 -11.24 7.29
C HIS A 310 5.74 -11.82 7.21
N LEU A 311 4.90 -11.30 6.31
CA LEU A 311 3.57 -11.87 6.05
C LEU A 311 3.65 -13.31 5.52
N LEU A 312 4.65 -13.63 4.70
CA LEU A 312 4.90 -14.99 4.21
C LEU A 312 5.59 -15.87 5.27
N ASP A 313 6.62 -15.34 5.91
CA ASP A 313 7.45 -16.03 6.90
C ASP A 313 7.52 -15.22 8.20
N PRO A 314 6.73 -15.57 9.24
CA PRO A 314 6.72 -14.86 10.51
C PRO A 314 8.03 -15.03 11.32
N THR A 315 8.95 -15.89 10.86
CA THR A 315 10.29 -16.01 11.45
C THR A 315 11.28 -15.01 10.88
N TRP A 316 10.89 -14.23 9.85
CA TRP A 316 11.69 -13.15 9.29
C TRP A 316 11.95 -12.04 10.31
N SER A 317 13.17 -12.02 10.85
CA SER A 317 13.56 -11.17 11.97
C SER A 317 14.36 -9.93 11.56
N VAL A 318 14.37 -9.55 10.28
CA VAL A 318 15.01 -8.30 9.85
C VAL A 318 14.21 -7.14 10.40
N THR A 319 14.89 -6.26 11.13
CA THR A 319 14.26 -5.11 11.78
C THR A 319 14.58 -3.81 11.07
N ASN A 320 13.62 -2.89 11.07
CA ASN A 320 13.83 -1.51 10.61
C ASN A 320 14.68 -0.68 11.59
N SER A 321 14.86 0.61 11.28
CA SER A 321 15.64 1.57 12.09
C SER A 321 15.09 1.78 13.52
N LYS A 322 13.86 1.34 13.81
CA LYS A 322 13.22 1.36 15.14
C LYS A 322 13.24 0.01 15.84
N GLY A 323 13.88 -1.01 15.26
CA GLY A 323 13.93 -2.36 15.84
C GLY A 323 12.65 -3.17 15.66
N GLN A 324 11.74 -2.75 14.77
CA GLN A 324 10.49 -3.48 14.49
C GLN A 324 10.68 -4.43 13.31
N VAL A 325 10.11 -5.63 13.42
CA VAL A 325 9.93 -6.56 12.28
C VAL A 325 8.74 -6.14 11.43
N GLY A 326 8.66 -6.59 10.18
CA GLY A 326 7.67 -6.10 9.21
C GLY A 326 6.19 -6.31 9.57
N ALA A 327 5.87 -7.32 10.39
CA ALA A 327 4.50 -7.55 10.87
C ALA A 327 4.49 -8.33 12.19
N THR A 328 3.31 -8.59 12.75
CA THR A 328 3.16 -9.32 14.02
C THR A 328 2.43 -10.66 13.86
N ASN A 329 2.19 -11.13 12.63
CA ASN A 329 1.58 -12.43 12.42
C ASN A 329 2.51 -13.54 12.94
N THR A 330 1.94 -14.57 13.55
CA THR A 330 2.69 -15.73 14.09
C THR A 330 2.58 -16.96 13.20
N VAL A 331 1.75 -16.88 12.16
CA VAL A 331 1.59 -17.86 11.09
C VAL A 331 1.62 -17.14 9.74
N PRO A 332 1.99 -17.81 8.64
CA PRO A 332 1.92 -17.23 7.30
C PRO A 332 0.51 -16.73 6.95
N LEU A 333 0.37 -15.47 6.54
CA LEU A 333 -0.89 -14.84 6.11
C LEU A 333 -1.08 -14.92 4.60
N LEU A 334 -1.18 -16.16 4.09
CA LEU A 334 -1.25 -16.42 2.65
C LEU A 334 -2.52 -15.88 1.99
N GLN A 335 -3.61 -15.82 2.76
CA GLN A 335 -4.91 -15.33 2.30
C GLN A 335 -5.19 -13.90 2.78
N LEU A 336 -4.20 -13.21 3.34
CA LEU A 336 -4.31 -11.82 3.82
C LEU A 336 -5.49 -11.62 4.79
N GLU A 337 -5.70 -12.57 5.71
CA GLU A 337 -6.75 -12.48 6.71
C GLU A 337 -6.53 -11.29 7.66
N LEU A 338 -7.60 -10.54 7.93
CA LEU A 338 -7.60 -9.43 8.88
C LEU A 338 -8.24 -9.88 10.21
N PRO A 339 -7.76 -9.38 11.37
CA PRO A 339 -6.82 -8.28 11.52
C PRO A 339 -5.35 -8.68 11.47
N VAL A 340 -4.49 -7.73 11.08
CA VAL A 340 -3.02 -7.86 11.14
C VAL A 340 -2.41 -6.54 11.61
N THR A 341 -1.37 -6.60 12.44
CA THR A 341 -0.52 -5.44 12.71
C THR A 341 0.72 -5.53 11.84
N VAL A 342 1.00 -4.47 11.08
CA VAL A 342 2.18 -4.33 10.25
C VAL A 342 3.03 -3.17 10.72
N ASN A 343 4.35 -3.25 10.49
CA ASN A 343 5.27 -2.18 10.81
C ASN A 343 6.06 -1.78 9.56
N ALA A 344 6.11 -0.48 9.29
CA ALA A 344 6.88 0.10 8.19
C ALA A 344 7.34 1.51 8.58
N TYR A 345 8.59 1.84 8.26
CA TYR A 345 9.21 3.16 8.45
C TYR A 345 9.19 3.69 9.90
N GLY A 346 9.00 2.80 10.87
CA GLY A 346 8.91 3.12 12.30
C GLY A 346 7.50 3.13 12.87
N ASP A 347 6.48 3.11 12.01
CA ASP A 347 5.09 3.07 12.42
C ASP A 347 4.60 1.64 12.63
N SER A 348 3.62 1.50 13.53
CA SER A 348 2.94 0.25 13.83
C SER A 348 1.43 0.42 13.59
N VAL A 349 0.90 -0.23 12.57
CA VAL A 349 -0.48 -0.06 12.12
C VAL A 349 -1.26 -1.36 12.26
N LEU A 350 -2.33 -1.32 13.07
CA LEU A 350 -3.34 -2.39 13.13
C LEU A 350 -4.34 -2.20 11.99
N ILE A 351 -4.43 -3.17 11.09
CA ILE A 351 -5.39 -3.22 9.99
C ILE A 351 -6.51 -4.19 10.38
N LYS A 352 -7.77 -3.74 10.29
CA LYS A 352 -8.98 -4.53 10.56
C LYS A 352 -9.89 -4.57 9.33
N SER A 353 -10.69 -5.63 9.24
CA SER A 353 -11.78 -5.67 8.26
C SER A 353 -12.79 -4.55 8.52
N PRO A 354 -13.19 -3.76 7.51
CA PRO A 354 -14.25 -2.76 7.62
C PRO A 354 -15.62 -3.33 8.01
N GLY A 355 -15.88 -4.60 7.66
CA GLY A 355 -17.18 -5.25 7.84
C GLY A 355 -17.40 -5.91 9.21
N GLY A 356 -16.41 -5.93 10.12
CA GLY A 356 -16.54 -6.47 11.47
C GLY A 356 -16.76 -7.98 11.58
N SER A 357 -16.78 -8.72 10.47
CA SER A 357 -16.84 -10.17 10.47
C SER A 357 -15.47 -10.75 10.83
N THR A 358 -15.40 -11.40 11.99
CA THR A 358 -14.28 -12.27 12.36
C THR A 358 -14.14 -13.37 11.29
N PRO A 359 -12.92 -13.69 10.83
CA PRO A 359 -12.75 -14.77 9.85
C PRO A 359 -13.30 -16.08 10.41
N SER A 360 -14.33 -16.63 9.76
CA SER A 360 -14.73 -18.00 10.01
C SER A 360 -13.63 -18.90 9.45
N THR A 361 -13.03 -19.71 10.32
CA THR A 361 -11.99 -20.68 9.96
C THR A 361 -12.42 -21.47 8.70
N PRO A 362 -11.56 -21.62 7.68
CA PRO A 362 -11.90 -22.42 6.52
C PRO A 362 -12.12 -23.85 7.00
N THR A 363 -13.36 -24.33 6.90
CA THR A 363 -13.62 -25.76 7.10
C THR A 363 -12.99 -26.49 5.92
N PRO A 364 -12.18 -27.55 6.13
CA PRO A 364 -11.61 -28.33 5.04
C PRO A 364 -12.73 -28.83 4.11
N PRO A 365 -12.47 -28.99 2.79
CA PRO A 365 -13.48 -29.49 1.87
C PRO A 365 -13.95 -30.86 2.36
N LYS A 366 -15.22 -30.96 2.76
CA LYS A 366 -15.86 -32.26 2.98
C LYS A 366 -15.81 -33.01 1.65
N THR A 367 -15.16 -34.16 1.66
CA THR A 367 -15.15 -35.13 0.56
C THR A 367 -16.60 -35.44 0.20
N THR A 368 -17.02 -35.04 -0.99
CA THR A 368 -18.36 -35.34 -1.52
C THR A 368 -18.44 -36.83 -1.87
N LEU A 369 -19.20 -37.57 -1.07
CA LEU A 369 -19.76 -38.86 -1.50
C LEU A 369 -20.99 -38.61 -2.40
N PRO A 370 -21.35 -39.56 -3.29
CA PRO A 370 -22.23 -39.31 -4.43
C PRO A 370 -23.68 -39.03 -4.03
N ILE A 371 -24.31 -38.12 -4.77
CA ILE A 371 -25.71 -37.71 -4.67
C ILE A 371 -26.65 -38.86 -5.09
N PRO A 372 -27.66 -39.26 -4.28
CA PRO A 372 -28.78 -40.06 -4.76
C PRO A 372 -29.90 -39.17 -5.35
N PRO A 373 -30.72 -39.69 -6.28
CA PRO A 373 -31.65 -38.91 -7.11
C PRO A 373 -32.89 -38.41 -6.35
N PRO A 374 -33.64 -37.41 -6.89
CA PRO A 374 -34.59 -36.61 -6.13
C PRO A 374 -35.94 -37.33 -5.97
N SER A 375 -36.57 -37.14 -4.80
CA SER A 375 -37.98 -37.48 -4.54
C SER A 375 -38.78 -36.21 -4.25
N SER A 376 -39.94 -36.12 -4.89
CA SER A 376 -40.87 -34.99 -4.99
C SER A 376 -41.64 -34.67 -3.68
N PRO A 377 -42.38 -33.54 -3.59
CA PRO A 377 -42.67 -32.83 -2.33
C PRO A 377 -44.06 -33.11 -1.71
N THR A 378 -44.23 -32.84 -0.41
CA THR A 378 -45.53 -32.64 0.28
C THR A 378 -45.32 -31.94 1.66
N PRO A 379 -46.34 -31.35 2.33
CA PRO A 379 -46.41 -29.92 2.69
C PRO A 379 -46.45 -29.67 4.24
N PRO A 380 -46.62 -28.41 4.74
CA PRO A 380 -46.04 -27.95 6.02
C PRO A 380 -46.95 -28.16 7.24
N LYS A 381 -46.35 -28.16 8.44
CA LYS A 381 -47.08 -28.12 9.71
C LYS A 381 -46.44 -27.19 10.76
N THR A 382 -47.14 -26.09 10.99
CA THR A 382 -47.34 -25.21 12.15
C THR A 382 -46.48 -25.31 13.43
N THR A 383 -46.11 -24.09 13.89
CA THR A 383 -45.56 -23.53 15.15
C THR A 383 -46.13 -24.08 16.48
N PRO A 384 -45.53 -23.80 17.68
CA PRO A 384 -45.66 -22.48 18.34
C PRO A 384 -44.45 -21.93 19.14
N SER A 385 -44.49 -20.61 19.32
CA SER A 385 -43.62 -19.72 20.10
C SER A 385 -43.55 -20.01 21.61
N THR A 386 -42.42 -19.64 22.21
CA THR A 386 -42.37 -19.22 23.63
C THR A 386 -41.50 -17.96 23.79
N THR A 387 -42.13 -16.97 24.40
CA THR A 387 -41.68 -15.66 24.87
C THR A 387 -40.83 -15.78 26.14
N ILE A 388 -39.88 -14.86 26.38
CA ILE A 388 -39.65 -14.17 27.68
C ILE A 388 -38.65 -12.99 27.48
N PRO A 389 -38.79 -11.87 28.24
CA PRO A 389 -38.21 -10.56 27.95
C PRO A 389 -37.13 -10.13 29.02
N PRO A 390 -36.80 -8.84 29.29
CA PRO A 390 -35.44 -8.32 29.08
C PRO A 390 -34.73 -7.70 30.32
N THR A 391 -33.41 -7.49 30.16
CA THR A 391 -32.51 -6.42 30.69
C THR A 391 -32.65 -5.86 32.11
N THR A 392 -31.50 -5.81 32.81
CA THR A 392 -31.17 -4.80 33.84
C THR A 392 -29.70 -4.36 33.73
N PRO A 393 -29.38 -3.05 33.84
CA PRO A 393 -28.01 -2.52 33.72
C PRO A 393 -27.41 -2.06 35.07
N SER A 394 -26.07 -1.96 35.15
CA SER A 394 -25.35 -1.30 36.26
C SER A 394 -23.85 -1.05 35.91
N PRO A 395 -23.11 -0.17 36.59
CA PRO A 395 -22.86 1.22 36.17
C PRO A 395 -21.33 1.57 36.12
N PRO A 396 -20.89 2.85 35.96
CA PRO A 396 -19.58 3.23 35.39
C PRO A 396 -18.42 3.31 36.41
N PRO A 397 -17.15 3.44 35.96
CA PRO A 397 -15.99 3.37 36.85
C PRO A 397 -15.61 4.72 37.48
N THR A 398 -15.20 4.65 38.74
CA THR A 398 -14.66 5.75 39.55
C THR A 398 -13.12 5.82 39.54
N THR A 399 -12.64 7.03 39.32
CA THR A 399 -11.40 7.73 39.72
C THR A 399 -10.25 7.04 40.50
N SER A 400 -9.03 7.37 40.06
CA SER A 400 -7.67 7.11 40.60
C SER A 400 -7.43 7.49 42.06
N PRO A 401 -6.26 7.11 42.67
CA PRO A 401 -5.10 8.04 42.63
C PRO A 401 -3.68 7.41 42.61
N LYS A 402 -2.73 8.30 42.26
CA LYS A 402 -1.25 8.24 42.27
C LYS A 402 -0.59 7.41 43.39
N THR A 403 0.53 6.77 43.02
CA THR A 403 1.70 6.60 43.91
C THR A 403 3.03 6.59 43.16
N THR A 404 4.04 7.05 43.87
CA THR A 404 5.39 7.51 43.49
C THR A 404 6.44 6.39 43.32
N LEU A 405 7.48 6.73 42.55
CA LEU A 405 8.73 6.00 42.26
C LEU A 405 9.55 5.63 43.53
N PRO A 406 10.45 4.64 43.42
CA PRO A 406 11.86 4.93 43.74
C PRO A 406 12.90 4.39 42.74
N THR A 407 13.97 5.18 42.61
CA THR A 407 15.19 5.04 41.79
C THR A 407 16.12 3.91 42.24
N PRO A 408 16.90 3.24 41.34
CA PRO A 408 18.00 2.36 41.73
C PRO A 408 19.34 3.12 41.94
N PRO A 409 20.29 2.55 42.72
CA PRO A 409 21.55 3.21 43.13
C PRO A 409 22.66 3.19 42.05
N PRO A 410 23.72 4.01 42.21
CA PRO A 410 24.78 4.16 41.22
C PRO A 410 25.86 3.08 41.38
N THR A 411 26.40 2.58 40.27
CA THR A 411 27.62 1.75 40.23
C THR A 411 28.78 2.55 39.65
N SER A 412 29.88 2.58 40.39
CA SER A 412 31.17 3.21 40.02
C SER A 412 32.14 2.17 39.43
N PRO A 413 33.25 2.59 38.80
CA PRO A 413 33.84 1.93 37.64
C PRO A 413 34.88 0.85 37.98
N THR A 414 35.01 -0.15 37.10
CA THR A 414 36.04 -1.21 37.17
C THR A 414 37.12 -0.98 36.07
N PRO A 415 38.41 -1.32 36.31
CA PRO A 415 39.58 -0.84 35.54
C PRO A 415 39.87 -1.61 34.22
N PRO A 416 40.84 -1.15 33.40
CA PRO A 416 40.98 -1.53 32.00
C PRO A 416 41.59 -2.93 31.82
N GLN A 417 40.93 -3.77 31.02
CA GLN A 417 41.46 -5.05 30.55
C GLN A 417 42.07 -4.92 29.15
N THR A 418 43.28 -5.44 29.02
CA THR A 418 44.13 -5.54 27.84
C THR A 418 43.58 -6.51 26.80
N THR A 419 43.59 -6.10 25.53
CA THR A 419 43.22 -6.89 24.33
C THR A 419 44.24 -7.99 24.00
N PRO A 420 43.76 -9.19 23.67
CA PRO A 420 44.44 -10.11 22.75
C PRO A 420 43.48 -10.62 21.63
N PRO A 421 44.02 -11.25 20.58
CA PRO A 421 43.99 -10.80 19.19
C PRO A 421 42.66 -11.03 18.46
N THR A 422 42.53 -10.31 17.35
CA THR A 422 41.46 -10.38 16.34
C THR A 422 41.04 -11.82 16.01
N PRO A 423 39.75 -12.18 16.13
CA PRO A 423 39.27 -13.46 15.63
C PRO A 423 39.26 -13.43 14.10
N GLN A 424 40.10 -14.27 13.51
CA GLN A 424 39.99 -14.71 12.13
C GLN A 424 38.63 -15.44 11.95
N PRO A 425 37.92 -15.29 10.81
CA PRO A 425 36.55 -15.77 10.67
C PRO A 425 36.50 -17.30 10.62
N PRO A 426 35.62 -17.99 11.38
CA PRO A 426 35.41 -19.41 11.20
C PRO A 426 34.31 -19.69 10.17
N SER A 427 34.71 -20.43 9.13
CA SER A 427 33.92 -21.31 8.25
C SER A 427 32.45 -21.58 8.63
N GLY A 428 31.54 -21.27 7.70
CA GLY A 428 30.23 -21.92 7.55
C GLY A 428 29.09 -20.91 7.44
N ASP A 429 28.61 -20.64 6.22
CA ASP A 429 27.62 -19.59 5.95
C ASP A 429 26.34 -19.60 6.81
N CYS A 430 26.04 -20.64 7.59
CA CYS A 430 24.75 -20.88 8.24
C CYS A 430 24.38 -20.01 9.46
N GLY A 431 25.33 -19.31 10.10
CA GLY A 431 25.04 -18.55 11.34
C GLY A 431 24.30 -19.38 12.40
N ASN A 432 23.20 -18.85 12.94
CA ASN A 432 22.30 -19.55 13.88
C ASN A 432 21.16 -20.32 13.19
N CYS A 433 21.15 -20.39 11.86
CA CYS A 433 20.08 -21.04 11.13
C CYS A 433 20.16 -22.56 11.23
N ALA A 434 19.07 -23.20 11.67
CA ALA A 434 18.93 -24.67 11.74
C ALA A 434 17.96 -25.22 10.67
N ASN A 435 17.69 -24.44 9.62
CA ASN A 435 16.82 -24.82 8.52
C ASN A 435 17.36 -24.24 7.20
N CYS A 436 16.54 -23.75 6.29
CA CYS A 436 17.03 -23.22 5.03
C CYS A 436 17.55 -21.78 5.16
N TYR A 437 18.83 -21.55 4.91
CA TYR A 437 19.52 -20.29 5.11
C TYR A 437 19.76 -19.53 3.79
N TYR A 438 19.69 -18.21 3.83
CA TYR A 438 19.98 -17.34 2.69
C TYR A 438 21.02 -16.27 3.05
N ALA A 439 22.23 -16.41 2.49
CA ALA A 439 23.41 -15.65 2.89
C ALA A 439 23.36 -14.13 2.68
N PRO A 440 22.81 -13.60 1.57
CA PRO A 440 22.79 -12.16 1.31
C PRO A 440 22.05 -11.33 2.36
N THR A 441 20.98 -11.87 2.98
CA THR A 441 20.23 -11.17 4.04
C THR A 441 20.30 -11.87 5.40
N GLN A 442 21.15 -12.89 5.53
CA GLN A 442 21.31 -13.70 6.74
C GLN A 442 20.01 -14.31 7.27
N ALA A 443 19.07 -14.63 6.37
CA ALA A 443 17.74 -15.11 6.74
C ALA A 443 17.69 -16.63 6.92
N CYS A 444 16.78 -17.11 7.77
CA CYS A 444 16.56 -18.52 8.04
C CYS A 444 15.08 -18.91 7.91
N PHE A 445 14.74 -19.62 6.85
CA PHE A 445 13.40 -20.07 6.52
C PHE A 445 13.10 -21.39 7.26
N ILE A 446 12.40 -21.30 8.40
CA ILE A 446 12.06 -22.45 9.23
C ILE A 446 10.84 -23.21 8.67
N GLY A 447 10.82 -24.54 8.80
CA GLY A 447 9.70 -25.39 8.36
C GLY A 447 9.79 -25.84 6.90
N TRP A 448 10.87 -25.48 6.22
CA TRP A 448 11.20 -26.00 4.89
C TRP A 448 11.86 -27.37 5.01
N SER A 449 11.69 -28.23 4.01
CA SER A 449 12.45 -29.47 3.94
C SER A 449 13.81 -29.24 3.29
N LYS A 450 14.77 -30.13 3.56
CA LYS A 450 16.09 -30.11 2.90
C LYS A 450 16.00 -30.07 1.37
N ALA A 451 15.03 -30.80 0.81
CA ALA A 451 14.78 -30.81 -0.63
C ALA A 451 14.28 -29.46 -1.15
N ASP A 452 13.41 -28.79 -0.39
CA ASP A 452 12.91 -27.46 -0.77
C ASP A 452 14.03 -26.43 -0.74
N CYS A 453 14.87 -26.49 0.29
CA CYS A 453 16.00 -25.62 0.41
C CYS A 453 17.01 -25.79 -0.75
N ALA A 454 17.27 -27.04 -1.11
CA ALA A 454 18.15 -27.37 -2.24
C ALA A 454 17.55 -26.99 -3.60
N SER A 455 16.25 -26.67 -3.68
CA SER A 455 15.60 -26.26 -4.93
C SER A 455 15.87 -24.82 -5.33
N ILE A 456 16.40 -24.00 -4.42
CA ILE A 456 16.74 -22.59 -4.64
C ILE A 456 18.26 -22.44 -4.53
N ALA A 457 18.95 -22.17 -5.64
CA ALA A 457 20.41 -22.22 -5.70
C ALA A 457 21.12 -21.22 -4.77
N SER A 458 20.45 -20.12 -4.41
CA SER A 458 20.98 -19.12 -3.49
C SER A 458 20.75 -19.48 -2.01
N PHE A 459 20.00 -20.54 -1.73
CA PHE A 459 19.67 -20.98 -0.38
C PHE A 459 20.58 -22.15 0.01
N LYS A 460 20.89 -22.26 1.30
CA LYS A 460 21.79 -23.26 1.87
C LYS A 460 21.06 -23.98 2.99
N TRP A 461 20.96 -25.31 2.90
CA TRP A 461 20.39 -26.08 4.01
C TRP A 461 21.36 -26.12 5.18
N CYS A 462 20.88 -25.70 6.35
CA CYS A 462 21.64 -25.59 7.59
C CYS A 462 21.02 -26.41 8.75
N GLY A 463 19.96 -27.18 8.48
CA GLY A 463 19.42 -28.15 9.44
C GLY A 463 20.24 -29.45 9.50
N ALA A 464 20.20 -30.12 10.66
CA ALA A 464 20.87 -31.41 10.90
C ALA A 464 20.36 -32.52 9.97
#